data_AF-A0A2S7X601-F1
#
_entry.id   AF-A0A2S7X601-F1
#
_cell.length_a   1.000
_cell.length_b   1.000
_cell.length_c   1.000
_cell.angle_alpha   90.00
_cell.angle_beta   90.00
_cell.angle_gamma   90.00
#
_symmetry.space_group_name_H-M   'P 1'
#
loop_
_entity.id
_entity.type
_entity.pdbx_description
1 polymer ?
#
loop_
_entity_poly.entity_id
_entity_poly.type
_entity_poly.pdbx_seq_one_letter_code
_entity_poly.pdbx_strand_id
1 'polypeptide(L)'
;MKVYLDDCRTTPNGWTRTYTPQQTIEILKTHNVTALSLDHDLGDDEGIGTGYTVLLWIEEHVVINGYEPPSIISIHSSNPSARSKMLAAIEAIQILAKKNKSFKRVKLSKVKKLNEKLLCISKLVFELSKPLRELYEAEEGLASGCDDFEFDYCITTYNRSGNIVSVTDANAFSCSTLSPKFIEKVYLSARHPLSHCIIKIYIID
;
A
#
# COMPACT_ATOMS: atom_id res chain seq x y z
N MET A 1 4.74 -1.19 17.62
CA MET A 1 3.87 -0.60 18.67
C MET A 1 2.47 -1.22 18.60
N LYS A 2 1.71 -1.23 19.70
CA LYS A 2 0.33 -1.75 19.72
C LYS A 2 -0.67 -0.61 19.89
N VAL A 3 -1.75 -0.60 19.11
CA VAL A 3 -2.76 0.47 19.11
C VAL A 3 -4.13 -0.08 19.50
N TYR A 4 -4.80 0.59 20.44
CA TYR A 4 -6.10 0.23 21.00
C TYR A 4 -7.09 1.38 20.76
N LEU A 5 -7.98 1.22 19.79
CA LEU A 5 -9.02 2.19 19.45
C LEU A 5 -10.27 1.91 20.26
N ASP A 6 -10.54 2.76 21.25
CA ASP A 6 -11.69 2.66 22.15
C ASP A 6 -11.86 3.99 22.90
N ASP A 7 -13.10 4.47 23.02
CA ASP A 7 -13.45 5.74 23.67
C ASP A 7 -13.90 5.56 25.14
N CYS A 8 -14.34 4.35 25.52
CA CYS A 8 -14.94 4.09 26.82
C CYS A 8 -14.09 3.19 27.73
N ARG A 9 -13.53 2.09 27.21
CA ARG A 9 -12.90 1.03 28.03
C ARG A 9 -11.50 1.41 28.49
N THR A 10 -11.06 0.72 29.55
CA THR A 10 -9.68 0.87 30.05
C THR A 10 -8.69 0.27 29.07
N THR A 11 -7.66 1.04 28.70
CA THR A 11 -6.61 0.57 27.79
C THR A 11 -5.73 -0.48 28.47
N PRO A 12 -5.52 -1.65 27.85
CA PRO A 12 -4.64 -2.66 28.41
C PRO A 12 -3.18 -2.18 28.46
N ASN A 13 -2.41 -2.66 29.44
CA ASN A 13 -0.99 -2.32 29.59
C ASN A 13 -0.19 -2.64 28.32
N GLY A 14 0.67 -1.70 27.92
CA GLY A 14 1.52 -1.84 26.73
C GLY A 14 0.80 -1.55 25.40
N TRP A 15 -0.43 -1.03 25.44
CA TRP A 15 -1.15 -0.52 24.28
C TRP A 15 -1.19 1.02 24.29
N THR A 16 -1.05 1.61 23.11
CA THR A 16 -1.26 3.05 22.90
C THR A 16 -2.73 3.26 22.57
N ARG A 17 -3.42 4.07 23.37
CA ARG A 17 -4.84 4.36 23.16
C ARG A 17 -5.04 5.38 22.04
N THR A 18 -6.06 5.16 21.23
CA THR A 18 -6.67 6.17 20.36
C THR A 18 -8.16 6.23 20.64
N TYR A 19 -8.74 7.42 20.48
CA TYR A 19 -10.16 7.66 20.73
C TYR A 19 -10.96 7.77 19.44
N THR A 20 -10.29 8.08 18.32
CA THR A 20 -10.94 8.25 17.03
C THR A 20 -10.26 7.43 15.92
N PRO A 21 -11.00 7.10 14.85
CA PRO A 21 -10.44 6.48 13.65
C PRO A 21 -9.28 7.29 13.06
N GLN A 22 -9.42 8.62 12.97
CA GLN A 22 -8.39 9.50 12.42
C GLN A 22 -7.08 9.42 13.20
N GLN A 23 -7.12 9.45 14.54
CA GLN A 23 -5.91 9.28 15.36
C GLN A 23 -5.25 7.92 15.09
N THR A 24 -6.06 6.87 14.94
CA THR A 24 -5.58 5.52 14.62
C THR A 24 -4.91 5.48 13.25
N ILE A 25 -5.52 6.10 12.24
CA ILE A 25 -5.00 6.17 10.88
C ILE A 25 -3.67 6.94 10.83
N GLU A 26 -3.55 8.07 11.53
CA GLU A 26 -2.29 8.82 11.59
C GLU A 26 -1.15 7.99 12.20
N ILE A 27 -1.44 7.17 13.22
CA ILE A 27 -0.44 6.25 13.77
C ILE A 27 -0.12 5.11 12.79
N LEU A 28 -1.11 4.57 12.08
CA LEU A 28 -0.90 3.53 11.06
C LEU A 28 0.01 4.01 9.93
N LYS A 29 -0.12 5.27 9.49
CA LYS A 29 0.75 5.89 8.48
C LYS A 29 2.24 5.89 8.87
N THR A 30 2.58 5.74 10.15
CA THR A 30 3.99 5.62 10.60
C THR A 30 4.61 4.25 10.31
N HIS A 31 3.83 3.26 9.85
CA HIS A 31 4.25 1.89 9.55
C HIS A 31 4.88 1.11 10.73
N ASN A 32 4.76 1.62 11.96
CA ASN A 32 5.34 0.99 13.15
C ASN A 32 4.34 0.15 13.96
N VAL A 33 3.09 0.05 13.52
CA VAL A 33 2.02 -0.67 14.23
C VAL A 33 2.12 -2.17 13.96
N THR A 34 2.38 -2.92 15.02
CA THR A 34 2.53 -4.38 14.98
C THR A 34 1.25 -5.11 15.39
N ALA A 35 0.43 -4.47 16.23
CA ALA A 35 -0.88 -4.99 16.63
C ALA A 35 -1.90 -3.87 16.73
N LEU A 36 -3.13 -4.14 16.28
CA LEU A 36 -4.25 -3.22 16.28
C LEU A 36 -5.45 -3.92 16.93
N SER A 37 -6.13 -3.22 17.85
CA SER A 37 -7.38 -3.70 18.44
C SER A 37 -8.43 -2.61 18.31
N LEU A 38 -9.61 -2.95 17.78
CA LEU A 38 -10.63 -2.00 17.39
C LEU A 38 -11.95 -2.25 18.12
N ASP A 39 -12.51 -1.19 18.70
CA ASP A 39 -13.95 -1.08 18.91
C ASP A 39 -14.61 -0.49 17.67
N HIS A 40 -15.84 -0.90 17.40
CA HIS A 40 -16.64 -0.36 16.32
C HIS A 40 -17.28 0.97 16.70
N ASP A 41 -17.98 0.99 17.83
CA ASP A 41 -18.80 2.12 18.26
C ASP A 41 -17.89 3.09 19.02
N LEU A 42 -17.83 4.34 18.59
CA LEU A 42 -16.88 5.35 19.10
C LEU A 42 -17.61 6.68 19.26
N GLY A 43 -17.95 7.03 20.50
CA GLY A 43 -18.71 8.22 20.85
C GLY A 43 -20.08 8.30 20.17
N ASP A 44 -20.88 9.27 20.63
CA ASP A 44 -22.19 9.56 20.03
C ASP A 44 -22.16 10.81 19.13
N ASP A 45 -21.02 11.52 19.08
CA ASP A 45 -20.90 12.73 18.29
C ASP A 45 -20.82 12.40 16.79
N GLU A 46 -21.68 13.04 16.01
CA GLU A 46 -21.66 12.94 14.55
C GLU A 46 -20.28 13.36 14.01
N GLY A 47 -19.69 12.49 13.18
CA GLY A 47 -18.44 12.77 12.48
C GLY A 47 -17.17 12.15 13.09
N ILE A 48 -17.25 11.49 14.25
CA ILE A 48 -16.12 10.70 14.78
C ILE A 48 -15.79 9.52 13.85
N GLY A 49 -16.81 8.94 13.23
CA GLY A 49 -16.68 7.71 12.44
C GLY A 49 -16.65 6.45 13.33
N THR A 50 -16.36 5.30 12.75
CA THR A 50 -16.38 4.01 13.48
C THR A 50 -15.06 3.28 13.35
N GLY A 51 -14.82 2.27 14.17
CA GLY A 51 -13.67 1.38 13.97
C GLY A 51 -13.64 0.70 12.61
N TYR A 52 -14.80 0.58 11.94
CA TYR A 52 -14.88 0.08 10.57
C TYR A 52 -14.18 1.01 9.58
N THR A 53 -14.21 2.34 9.80
CA THR A 53 -13.50 3.32 8.97
C THR A 53 -12.00 3.04 8.90
N VAL A 54 -11.39 2.58 10.01
CA VAL A 54 -9.98 2.20 10.03
C VAL A 54 -9.70 0.99 9.13
N LEU A 55 -10.58 -0.01 9.13
CA LEU A 55 -10.43 -1.20 8.28
C LEU A 55 -10.56 -0.84 6.80
N LEU A 56 -11.51 0.01 6.43
CA LEU A 56 -11.65 0.49 5.05
C LEU A 56 -10.38 1.21 4.57
N TRP A 57 -9.80 2.08 5.41
CA TRP A 57 -8.54 2.74 5.08
C TRP A 57 -7.39 1.75 4.88
N ILE A 58 -7.27 0.74 5.75
CA ILE A 58 -6.25 -0.30 5.61
C ILE A 58 -6.46 -1.07 4.30
N GLU A 59 -7.68 -1.54 4.02
CA GLU A 59 -8.00 -2.26 2.79
C GLU A 59 -7.64 -1.46 1.55
N GLU A 60 -8.09 -0.20 1.48
CA GLU A 60 -7.75 0.73 0.41
C GLU A 60 -6.23 0.86 0.23
N HIS A 61 -5.47 1.01 1.32
CA HIS A 61 -4.01 1.19 1.23
C HIS A 61 -3.27 -0.12 0.93
N VAL A 62 -3.77 -1.27 1.35
CA VAL A 62 -3.25 -2.58 0.94
C VAL A 62 -3.42 -2.75 -0.57
N VAL A 63 -4.59 -2.37 -1.09
CA VAL A 63 -4.90 -2.40 -2.52
C VAL A 63 -4.01 -1.38 -3.24
N ILE A 64 -4.19 -0.08 -3.02
CA ILE A 64 -3.60 0.99 -3.83
C ILE A 64 -2.08 1.10 -3.64
N ASN A 65 -1.59 1.03 -2.41
CA ASN A 65 -0.20 1.34 -2.09
C ASN A 65 0.65 0.12 -1.77
N GLY A 66 0.08 -1.09 -1.81
CA GLY A 66 0.73 -2.29 -1.31
C GLY A 66 1.20 -2.13 0.14
N TYR A 67 0.39 -1.44 0.95
CA TYR A 67 0.62 -1.29 2.38
C TYR A 67 0.70 -2.65 3.06
N GLU A 68 1.59 -2.81 4.03
CA GLU A 68 1.65 -4.01 4.86
C GLU A 68 0.79 -3.79 6.11
N PRO A 69 -0.36 -4.47 6.24
CA PRO A 69 -1.22 -4.28 7.40
C PRO A 69 -0.52 -4.81 8.67
N PRO A 70 -0.92 -4.31 9.87
CA PRO A 70 -0.42 -4.84 11.13
C PRO A 70 -0.55 -6.36 11.20
N SER A 71 0.45 -7.04 11.78
CA SER A 71 0.48 -8.50 11.82
C SER A 71 -0.69 -9.09 12.61
N ILE A 72 -1.21 -8.35 13.58
CA ILE A 72 -2.35 -8.73 14.40
C ILE A 72 -3.38 -7.62 14.31
N ILE A 73 -4.59 -7.93 13.84
CA ILE A 73 -5.76 -7.06 13.90
C ILE A 73 -6.85 -7.82 14.65
N SER A 74 -7.31 -7.30 15.79
CA SER A 74 -8.35 -7.90 16.62
C SER A 74 -9.52 -6.95 16.85
N ILE A 75 -10.68 -7.50 17.18
CA ILE A 75 -11.90 -6.74 17.46
C ILE A 75 -12.32 -7.01 18.89
N HIS A 76 -12.40 -5.95 19.69
CA HIS A 76 -12.92 -6.00 21.06
C HIS A 76 -14.30 -5.36 21.19
N SER A 77 -14.94 -5.04 20.07
CA SER A 77 -16.30 -4.51 20.06
C SER A 77 -17.31 -5.48 20.67
N SER A 78 -18.23 -4.92 21.46
CA SER A 78 -19.37 -5.60 22.05
C SER A 78 -20.57 -5.69 21.09
N ASN A 79 -20.55 -4.98 19.95
CA ASN A 79 -21.60 -4.99 18.94
C ASN A 79 -21.47 -6.22 18.01
N PRO A 80 -22.33 -7.25 18.13
CA PRO A 80 -22.13 -8.51 17.41
C PRO A 80 -22.28 -8.39 15.89
N SER A 81 -23.20 -7.52 15.43
CA SER A 81 -23.44 -7.27 14.02
C SER A 81 -22.24 -6.58 13.38
N ALA A 82 -21.75 -5.51 14.01
CA ALA A 82 -20.57 -4.79 13.56
C ALA A 82 -19.30 -5.67 13.62
N ARG A 83 -19.12 -6.43 14.70
CA ARG A 83 -18.01 -7.37 14.88
C ARG A 83 -17.92 -8.36 13.73
N SER A 84 -19.05 -8.93 13.30
CA SER A 84 -19.09 -9.87 12.16
C SER A 84 -18.62 -9.22 10.86
N LYS A 85 -19.05 -7.98 10.58
CA LYS A 85 -18.62 -7.23 9.39
C LYS A 85 -17.14 -6.87 9.43
N MET A 86 -16.64 -6.44 10.59
CA MET A 86 -15.23 -6.11 10.77
C MET A 86 -14.33 -7.36 10.62
N LEU A 87 -14.76 -8.52 11.12
CA LEU A 87 -14.01 -9.78 10.94
C LEU A 87 -13.89 -10.14 9.45
N ALA A 88 -14.98 -10.01 8.69
CA ALA A 88 -14.96 -10.24 7.24
C ALA A 88 -14.00 -9.27 6.51
N ALA A 89 -13.98 -8.00 6.91
CA ALA A 89 -13.04 -7.02 6.36
C ALA A 89 -11.57 -7.38 6.68
N ILE A 90 -11.27 -7.86 7.89
CA ILE A 90 -9.92 -8.33 8.25
C ILE A 90 -9.49 -9.51 7.38
N GLU A 91 -10.39 -10.47 7.14
CA GLU A 91 -10.12 -11.62 6.27
C GLU A 91 -9.80 -11.17 4.83
N ALA A 92 -10.59 -10.25 4.28
CA ALA A 92 -10.35 -9.66 2.96
C ALA A 92 -8.97 -8.98 2.89
N ILE A 93 -8.65 -8.13 3.87
CA ILE A 93 -7.33 -7.45 3.98
C ILE A 93 -6.19 -8.48 3.98
N GLN A 94 -6.31 -9.56 4.75
CA GLN A 94 -5.28 -10.59 4.83
C GLN A 94 -5.09 -11.34 3.50
N ILE A 95 -6.18 -11.66 2.80
CA ILE A 95 -6.13 -12.29 1.47
C ILE A 95 -5.42 -11.35 0.48
N LEU A 96 -5.80 -10.07 0.46
CA LEU A 96 -5.18 -9.05 -0.41
C LEU A 96 -3.68 -8.88 -0.10
N ALA A 97 -3.32 -8.80 1.18
CA ALA A 97 -1.93 -8.67 1.60
C ALA A 97 -1.08 -9.90 1.24
N LYS A 98 -1.63 -11.12 1.33
CA LYS A 98 -0.95 -12.35 0.89
C LYS A 98 -0.71 -12.35 -0.62
N LYS A 99 -1.72 -11.97 -1.42
CA LYS A 99 -1.58 -11.81 -2.87
C LYS A 99 -0.47 -10.81 -3.20
N ASN A 100 -0.37 -9.69 -2.48
CA ASN A 100 0.71 -8.72 -2.64
C ASN A 100 2.12 -9.27 -2.30
N LYS A 101 2.24 -10.28 -1.43
CA LYS A 101 3.54 -10.87 -1.06
C LYS A 101 4.06 -11.92 -2.06
N SER A 102 3.20 -12.49 -2.89
CA SER A 102 3.62 -13.47 -3.92
C SER A 102 4.35 -12.86 -5.12
N PHE A 103 4.48 -11.54 -5.21
CA PHE A 103 5.15 -10.88 -6.34
C PHE A 103 6.68 -10.93 -6.24
N LYS A 104 7.34 -11.38 -7.32
CA LYS A 104 8.80 -11.46 -7.44
C LYS A 104 9.43 -10.07 -7.33
N ARG A 105 10.10 -9.78 -6.21
CA ARG A 105 10.98 -8.60 -6.08
C ARG A 105 12.09 -8.66 -7.13
N VAL A 106 12.13 -7.70 -8.05
CA VAL A 106 13.26 -7.53 -8.99
C VAL A 106 14.51 -7.14 -8.20
N LYS A 107 15.63 -7.86 -8.41
CA LYS A 107 16.90 -7.60 -7.70
C LYS A 107 17.48 -6.22 -8.08
N LEU A 108 17.80 -5.42 -7.05
CA LEU A 108 18.37 -4.06 -7.09
C LEU A 108 19.62 -3.89 -7.97
N SER A 109 20.41 -4.95 -8.15
CA SER A 109 21.62 -4.90 -8.99
C SER A 109 21.34 -4.60 -10.46
N LYS A 110 20.15 -4.97 -10.96
CA LYS A 110 19.72 -4.68 -12.34
C LYS A 110 19.27 -3.22 -12.49
N VAL A 111 18.66 -2.67 -11.45
CA VAL A 111 18.11 -1.29 -11.42
C VAL A 111 19.21 -0.22 -11.41
N LYS A 112 20.28 -0.40 -10.62
CA LYS A 112 21.42 0.55 -10.60
C LYS A 112 22.03 0.78 -11.99
N LYS A 113 22.14 -0.28 -12.79
CA LYS A 113 22.70 -0.23 -14.16
C LYS A 113 21.77 0.47 -15.16
N LEU A 114 20.45 0.46 -14.92
CA LEU A 114 19.47 1.22 -15.70
C LEU A 114 19.54 2.72 -15.38
N ASN A 115 19.67 3.07 -14.09
CA ASN A 115 19.63 4.46 -13.61
C ASN A 115 20.74 5.34 -14.23
N GLU A 116 21.92 4.77 -14.51
CA GLU A 116 23.04 5.49 -15.16
C GLU A 116 22.78 5.81 -16.65
N LYS A 117 21.83 5.16 -17.30
CA LYS A 117 21.53 5.32 -18.74
C LYS A 117 20.22 6.05 -19.04
N LEU A 118 19.39 6.29 -18.04
CA LEU A 118 17.99 6.69 -18.23
C LEU A 118 17.76 8.13 -17.82
N LEU A 119 17.60 9.00 -18.82
CA LEU A 119 17.34 10.44 -18.62
C LEU A 119 15.86 10.75 -18.30
N CYS A 120 14.95 9.78 -18.40
CA CYS A 120 13.51 10.01 -18.22
C CYS A 120 12.80 8.85 -17.50
N ILE A 121 11.92 9.19 -16.55
CA ILE A 121 11.15 8.22 -15.75
C ILE A 121 10.25 7.34 -16.60
N SER A 122 9.63 7.88 -17.66
CA SER A 122 8.79 7.07 -18.55
C SER A 122 9.55 5.88 -19.15
N LYS A 123 10.80 6.10 -19.56
CA LYS A 123 11.67 5.05 -20.09
C LYS A 123 12.16 4.10 -19.00
N LEU A 124 12.31 4.57 -17.76
CA LEU A 124 12.66 3.71 -16.61
C LEU A 124 11.48 2.79 -16.26
N VAL A 125 10.26 3.35 -16.21
CA VAL A 125 9.01 2.62 -16.02
C VAL A 125 8.84 1.55 -17.10
N PHE A 126 9.01 1.92 -18.37
CA PHE A 126 8.97 1.00 -19.50
C PHE A 126 9.98 -0.14 -19.39
N GLU A 127 11.25 0.16 -19.10
CA GLU A 127 12.28 -0.87 -19.00
C GLU A 127 12.11 -1.77 -17.77
N LEU A 128 11.62 -1.22 -16.65
CA LEU A 128 11.35 -2.00 -15.45
C LEU A 128 10.08 -2.85 -15.57
N SER A 129 9.12 -2.49 -16.44
CA SER A 129 7.91 -3.26 -16.69
C SER A 129 8.08 -4.40 -17.70
N LYS A 130 9.15 -4.39 -18.53
CA LYS A 130 9.44 -5.48 -19.48
C LYS A 130 9.37 -6.90 -18.89
N PRO A 131 10.01 -7.20 -17.74
CA PRO A 131 9.96 -8.55 -17.17
C PRO A 131 8.54 -8.96 -16.73
N LEU A 132 7.66 -8.00 -16.45
CA LEU A 132 6.26 -8.28 -16.10
C LEU A 132 5.41 -8.52 -17.35
N ARG A 133 5.67 -7.80 -18.45
CA ARG A 133 5.03 -8.06 -19.74
C ARG A 133 5.30 -9.47 -20.21
N GLU A 134 6.57 -9.89 -20.17
CA GLU A 134 6.99 -11.26 -20.51
C GLU A 134 6.31 -12.32 -19.63
N LEU A 135 6.10 -12.03 -18.33
CA LEU A 135 5.38 -12.93 -17.42
C LEU A 135 3.88 -13.00 -17.74
N TYR A 136 3.25 -11.88 -18.10
CA TYR A 136 1.82 -11.85 -18.47
C TYR A 136 1.56 -12.54 -19.81
N GLU A 137 2.38 -12.26 -20.82
CA GLU A 137 2.30 -12.91 -22.13
C GLU A 137 2.41 -14.44 -21.98
N ALA A 138 3.26 -14.91 -21.06
CA ALA A 138 3.39 -16.32 -20.74
C ALA A 138 2.20 -16.92 -19.96
N GLU A 139 1.52 -16.15 -19.09
CA GLU A 139 0.36 -16.61 -18.32
C GLU A 139 -0.93 -16.61 -19.15
N GLU A 140 -1.15 -15.60 -19.99
CA GLU A 140 -2.37 -15.42 -20.79
C GLU A 140 -2.27 -16.04 -22.20
N GLY A 141 -1.10 -16.58 -22.58
CA GLY A 141 -0.88 -17.18 -23.91
C GLY A 141 -0.95 -16.17 -25.06
N LEU A 142 -0.66 -14.90 -24.78
CA LEU A 142 -0.69 -13.81 -25.76
C LEU A 142 0.61 -13.81 -26.59
N ALA A 143 0.50 -13.51 -27.88
CA ALA A 143 1.65 -13.47 -28.78
C ALA A 143 2.62 -12.35 -28.36
N SER A 144 3.91 -12.67 -28.27
CA SER A 144 4.96 -11.72 -27.89
C SER A 144 4.97 -10.50 -28.81
N GLY A 145 4.84 -9.30 -28.24
CA GLY A 145 5.01 -8.04 -28.99
C GLY A 145 3.74 -7.27 -29.34
N CYS A 146 2.65 -7.45 -28.59
CA CYS A 146 1.55 -6.47 -28.66
C CYS A 146 2.03 -5.17 -27.97
N ASP A 147 2.33 -4.13 -28.74
CA ASP A 147 2.77 -2.83 -28.20
C ASP A 147 1.61 -2.04 -27.53
N ASP A 148 0.36 -2.49 -27.71
CA ASP A 148 -0.87 -1.83 -27.24
C ASP A 148 -1.31 -2.26 -25.82
N PHE A 149 -0.36 -2.58 -24.93
CA PHE A 149 -0.70 -2.83 -23.52
C PHE A 149 -0.67 -1.53 -22.71
N GLU A 150 -1.85 -1.00 -22.44
CA GLU A 150 -2.07 0.07 -21.47
C GLU A 150 -2.12 -0.55 -20.07
N PHE A 151 -0.97 -0.58 -19.39
CA PHE A 151 -0.91 -0.91 -17.97
C PHE A 151 -1.25 0.35 -17.19
N ASP A 152 -2.24 0.27 -16.30
CA ASP A 152 -2.44 1.32 -15.30
C ASP A 152 -1.28 1.26 -14.32
N TYR A 153 -0.30 2.16 -14.51
CA TYR A 153 0.81 2.30 -13.59
C TYR A 153 0.52 3.40 -12.57
N CYS A 154 0.68 3.08 -11.28
CA CYS A 154 0.68 4.08 -10.23
C CYS A 154 2.12 4.28 -9.72
N ILE A 155 2.61 5.51 -9.79
CA ILE A 155 3.92 5.88 -9.26
C ILE A 155 3.71 6.47 -7.86
N THR A 156 4.15 5.75 -6.83
CA THR A 156 4.18 6.27 -5.46
C THR A 156 5.60 6.67 -5.10
N THR A 157 5.80 7.92 -4.74
CA THR A 157 7.09 8.41 -4.24
C THR A 157 7.12 8.40 -2.72
N TYR A 158 8.26 8.05 -2.15
CA TYR A 158 8.48 7.99 -0.70
C TYR A 158 9.73 8.78 -0.33
N ASN A 159 9.73 9.45 0.83
CA ASN A 159 10.94 10.02 1.42
C ASN A 159 11.77 8.95 2.15
N ARG A 160 12.92 9.34 2.70
CA ARG A 160 13.81 8.43 3.45
C ARG A 160 13.16 7.80 4.69
N SER A 161 12.22 8.49 5.32
CA SER A 161 11.47 7.99 6.46
C SER A 161 10.38 6.99 6.06
N GLY A 162 10.19 6.73 4.77
CA GLY A 162 9.16 5.83 4.25
C GLY A 162 7.77 6.46 4.17
N ASN A 163 7.66 7.78 4.34
CA ASN A 163 6.40 8.49 4.17
C ASN A 163 6.15 8.77 2.69
N ILE A 164 4.90 8.62 2.25
CA ILE A 164 4.49 8.93 0.88
C ILE A 164 4.64 10.45 0.66
N VAL A 165 5.36 10.82 -0.40
CA VAL A 165 5.55 12.20 -0.85
C VAL A 165 4.56 12.54 -1.96
N SER A 166 4.32 11.62 -2.89
CA SER A 166 3.32 11.77 -3.95
C SER A 166 2.80 10.41 -4.43
N VAL A 167 1.58 10.43 -4.96
CA VAL A 167 1.00 9.32 -5.73
C VAL A 167 0.61 9.93 -7.08
N THR A 168 1.04 9.34 -8.18
CA THR A 168 0.80 9.89 -9.51
C THR A 168 0.45 8.77 -10.46
N ASP A 169 -0.60 8.97 -11.24
CA ASP A 169 -0.92 8.11 -12.38
C ASP A 169 0.20 8.26 -13.42
N ALA A 170 0.73 7.15 -13.92
CA ALA A 170 1.80 7.20 -14.92
C ALA A 170 1.35 7.85 -16.23
N ASN A 171 0.06 7.80 -16.56
CA ASN A 171 -0.48 8.48 -17.74
C ASN A 171 -0.47 10.01 -17.57
N ALA A 172 -0.43 10.50 -16.33
CA ALA A 172 -0.31 11.92 -15.99
C ALA A 172 1.15 12.35 -15.69
N PHE A 173 2.12 11.44 -15.75
CA PHE A 173 3.49 11.69 -15.32
C PHE A 173 4.32 12.38 -16.41
N SER A 174 4.31 13.72 -16.43
CA SER A 174 5.27 14.45 -17.26
C SER A 174 6.68 14.36 -16.66
N CYS A 175 7.65 14.07 -17.53
CA CYS A 175 9.05 13.73 -17.18
C CYS A 175 9.86 14.84 -16.46
N SER A 176 9.21 15.92 -16.03
CA SER A 176 9.84 17.13 -15.49
C SER A 176 9.95 17.16 -13.96
N THR A 177 9.38 16.20 -13.22
CA THR A 177 9.18 16.35 -11.75
C THR A 177 10.16 15.58 -10.85
N LEU A 178 10.97 14.64 -11.36
CA LEU A 178 11.92 13.91 -10.52
C LEU A 178 13.29 13.81 -11.21
N SER A 179 14.28 14.51 -10.65
CA SER A 179 15.67 14.34 -11.09
C SER A 179 16.21 12.99 -10.61
N PRO A 180 16.89 12.20 -11.47
CA PRO A 180 17.49 10.91 -11.08
C PRO A 180 18.47 11.01 -9.90
N LYS A 181 19.05 12.19 -9.67
CA LYS A 181 19.96 12.46 -8.53
C LYS A 181 19.29 12.28 -7.17
N PHE A 182 17.98 12.46 -7.13
CA PHE A 182 17.20 12.29 -5.92
C PHE A 182 16.62 10.88 -5.80
N ILE A 183 16.88 9.91 -6.68
CA ILE A 183 16.26 8.58 -6.56
C ILE A 183 17.20 7.62 -5.83
N GLU A 184 16.83 7.19 -4.62
CA GLU A 184 17.60 6.22 -3.83
C GLU A 184 17.32 4.78 -4.24
N LYS A 185 16.04 4.42 -4.37
CA LYS A 185 15.59 3.04 -4.65
C LYS A 185 14.33 3.06 -5.52
N VAL A 186 14.20 2.10 -6.42
CA VAL A 186 12.97 1.87 -7.18
C VAL A 186 12.55 0.43 -6.99
N TYR A 187 11.28 0.23 -6.63
CA TYR A 187 10.64 -1.07 -6.52
C TYR A 187 9.49 -1.13 -7.49
N LEU A 188 9.28 -2.30 -8.07
CA LEU A 188 8.18 -2.53 -8.98
C LEU A 188 7.36 -3.71 -8.48
N SER A 189 6.06 -3.50 -8.37
CA SER A 189 5.10 -4.44 -7.81
C SER A 189 3.90 -4.52 -8.76
N ALA A 190 3.75 -5.62 -9.47
CA ALA A 190 2.52 -5.86 -10.25
C ALA A 190 1.49 -6.61 -9.40
N ARG A 191 0.21 -6.57 -9.79
CA ARG A 191 -0.85 -7.41 -9.22
C ARG A 191 -1.34 -8.45 -10.24
N HIS A 192 -1.95 -9.56 -9.83
CA HIS A 192 -2.63 -10.48 -10.76
C HIS A 192 -4.15 -10.22 -10.74
N PRO A 193 -4.84 -10.16 -11.90
CA PRO A 193 -4.25 -10.17 -13.25
C PRO A 193 -3.37 -8.93 -13.45
N LEU A 194 -2.33 -9.01 -14.31
CA LEU A 194 -1.28 -7.98 -14.48
C LEU A 194 -1.79 -6.62 -15.01
N SER A 195 -3.08 -6.32 -14.86
CA SER A 195 -3.73 -5.06 -15.22
C SER A 195 -3.30 -3.86 -14.37
N HIS A 196 -2.74 -4.07 -13.17
CA HIS A 196 -2.35 -2.96 -12.28
C HIS A 196 -0.90 -3.13 -11.79
N CYS A 197 -0.02 -2.22 -12.20
CA CYS A 197 1.38 -2.21 -11.82
C CYS A 197 1.72 -0.99 -10.95
N ILE A 198 2.16 -1.20 -9.72
CA ILE A 198 2.61 -0.12 -8.83
C ILE A 198 4.14 -0.01 -8.91
N ILE A 199 4.62 1.20 -9.17
CA ILE A 199 6.04 1.54 -9.17
C ILE A 199 6.29 2.42 -7.95
N LYS A 200 7.04 1.89 -6.97
CA LYS A 200 7.42 2.64 -5.77
C LYS A 200 8.81 3.25 -5.99
N ILE A 201 8.92 4.57 -5.94
CA ILE A 201 10.19 5.31 -6.07
C ILE A 201 10.53 5.95 -4.73
N TYR A 202 11.67 5.62 -4.15
CA TYR A 202 12.17 6.25 -2.93
C TYR A 202 13.15 7.35 -3.32
N ILE A 203 12.89 8.56 -2.81
CA ILE A 203 13.62 9.77 -3.12
C ILE A 203 14.52 10.14 -1.92
N ILE A 204 15.72 10.62 -2.22
CA ILE A 204 16.66 11.32 -1.34
C ILE A 204 16.18 12.76 -1.27
N ASP A 205 15.77 13.23 -0.08
CA ASP A 205 15.55 14.67 0.18
C ASP A 205 16.84 15.47 -0.06
#